data_AF-A0A2P9H877-F1
#
_entry.id   AF-A0A2P9H877-F1
#
_cell.length_a   1.000
_cell.length_b   1.000
_cell.length_c   1.000
_cell.angle_alpha   90.00
_cell.angle_beta   90.00
_cell.angle_gamma   90.00
#
_symmetry.space_group_name_H-M   'P 1'
#
loop_
_entity.id
_entity.type
_entity.pdbx_description
1 polymer ?
#
loop_
_entity_poly.entity_id
_entity_poly.type
_entity_poly.pdbx_seq_one_letter_code
_entity_poly.pdbx_strand_id
1 'polypeptide(L)'
;MNSRFVLTLTLATLALCGCLGNSGSSTPPPNGVQLYPGDAAISVTWNYDPAIQYWIFYAQDPTLTTLNWSTNELLNAGVLTYVSSPSILCNGTFRTVINNPPPLNPLYPATYVTINGRTGSSPGGEGSSLVYTTPRAAGGPFSPWIAGDAIPAGNVTFNGLGYAALTSCGYSGRPPWGIYVAVGSGGAIYSSTLAPNVAGPLIASSGNVGMTWTQGNIPIGFSANLVSVAGVATSGNNPAAPNLLFAAVGNGGAMLRSVDGQNWALANGNPTSNNLNAVAWGGTAFIAVGDQGVVLTSPDGLTWTPSTNAATAEQNSAPNLNAIHCTANSCVAVGSNGATLWTSDSGAQWAMYTFGTNNWIGVAYGNQDANADDTAVVNFPVGGGVTITVQNEAINTWVVVDGSGNYAYATSTGGWIAGSSPIATSSVVGIDYTTRFLALDGSGNAWASENGINPFLLVGNSGITNPTSLRSNGQGYVALGVSGTNASSF
;
A
#
# COMPACT_ATOMS: atom_id res chain seq x y z
N MET A 1 -37.14 6.85 86.62
CA MET A 1 -36.48 8.16 86.49
C MET A 1 -35.47 8.06 85.36
N ASN A 2 -35.71 8.82 84.28
CA ASN A 2 -34.77 9.51 83.36
C ASN A 2 -33.54 8.73 82.81
N SER A 3 -33.14 8.76 81.54
CA SER A 3 -33.51 9.49 80.32
C SER A 3 -32.44 9.15 79.24
N ARG A 4 -32.85 8.92 77.96
CA ARG A 4 -32.07 8.96 76.67
C ARG A 4 -31.08 7.79 76.42
N PHE A 5 -31.14 6.95 75.38
CA PHE A 5 -31.59 6.94 73.97
C PHE A 5 -30.82 7.86 72.98
N VAL A 6 -30.11 7.17 72.05
CA VAL A 6 -29.67 7.49 70.65
C VAL A 6 -28.41 8.35 70.38
N LEU A 7 -27.74 7.98 69.27
CA LEU A 7 -26.61 8.56 68.50
C LEU A 7 -25.22 8.04 68.91
N THR A 8 -24.39 7.40 68.08
CA THR A 8 -24.20 7.46 66.62
C THR A 8 -23.57 6.14 66.11
N LEU A 9 -24.25 5.46 65.17
CA LEU A 9 -23.68 4.45 64.30
C LEU A 9 -23.95 4.89 62.85
N THR A 10 -23.01 5.62 62.24
CA THR A 10 -23.09 5.98 60.81
C THR A 10 -21.70 6.23 60.23
N LEU A 11 -21.47 5.61 59.06
CA LEU A 11 -20.43 5.84 58.05
C LEU A 11 -19.01 5.33 58.35
N ALA A 12 -18.82 4.02 58.12
CA ALA A 12 -17.58 3.51 57.54
C ALA A 12 -17.90 3.02 56.12
N THR A 13 -18.14 3.96 55.21
CA THR A 13 -18.25 3.70 53.77
C THR A 13 -17.26 4.62 53.05
N LEU A 14 -16.42 3.98 52.21
CA LEU A 14 -15.58 4.58 51.17
C LEU A 14 -14.44 5.51 51.63
N ALA A 15 -13.28 4.92 51.92
CA ALA A 15 -12.00 5.61 51.77
C ALA A 15 -10.86 4.60 51.50
N LEU A 16 -11.00 3.82 50.43
CA LEU A 16 -9.88 3.08 49.83
C LEU A 16 -9.96 3.15 48.30
N CYS A 17 -10.10 4.36 47.77
CA CYS A 17 -9.87 4.66 46.35
C CYS A 17 -9.03 5.93 46.30
N GLY A 18 -7.71 5.76 46.45
CA GLY A 18 -6.81 6.88 46.60
C GLY A 18 -5.37 6.48 46.35
N CYS A 19 -5.10 5.77 45.26
CA CYS A 19 -3.81 5.79 44.60
C CYS A 19 -3.93 5.08 43.25
N LEU A 20 -4.01 5.89 42.19
CA LEU A 20 -3.41 5.76 40.85
C LEU A 20 -4.19 6.73 39.96
N GLY A 21 -3.56 7.86 39.63
CA GLY A 21 -4.17 8.96 38.89
C GLY A 21 -4.63 8.53 37.50
N ASN A 22 -5.91 8.76 37.19
CA ASN A 22 -6.46 8.71 35.84
C ASN A 22 -7.82 9.43 35.82
N SER A 23 -7.79 10.76 35.83
CA SER A 23 -8.96 11.63 35.93
C SER A 23 -9.60 11.93 34.56
N GLY A 24 -10.17 10.92 33.91
CA GLY A 24 -11.06 11.11 32.76
C GLY A 24 -12.46 10.57 33.08
N SER A 25 -13.51 11.34 32.82
CA SER A 25 -14.89 10.82 32.86
C SER A 25 -15.14 9.96 31.62
N SER A 26 -15.59 8.72 31.83
CA SER A 26 -16.15 7.90 30.76
C SER A 26 -17.49 8.47 30.31
N THR A 27 -17.80 8.41 29.03
CA THR A 27 -19.17 8.59 28.53
C THR A 27 -19.73 7.22 28.14
N PRO A 28 -21.05 7.09 27.94
CA PRO A 28 -21.61 5.87 27.36
C PRO A 28 -20.90 5.53 26.04
N PRO A 29 -20.71 4.24 25.74
CA PRO A 29 -20.12 3.81 24.47
C PRO A 29 -21.01 4.26 23.29
N PRO A 30 -20.42 4.51 22.12
CA PRO A 30 -21.20 4.88 20.95
C PRO A 30 -22.13 3.75 20.52
N ASN A 31 -23.29 4.12 19.99
CA ASN A 31 -24.21 3.18 19.34
C ASN A 31 -23.96 3.13 17.82
N GLY A 32 -24.57 2.15 17.15
CA GLY A 32 -24.46 1.99 15.71
C GLY A 32 -23.07 1.54 15.23
N VAL A 33 -22.29 0.85 16.08
CA VAL A 33 -20.97 0.36 15.69
C VAL A 33 -21.12 -0.70 14.59
N GLN A 34 -20.48 -0.46 13.45
CA GLN A 34 -20.50 -1.35 12.29
C GLN A 34 -19.10 -1.51 11.70
N LEU A 35 -18.77 -2.73 11.30
CA LEU A 35 -17.52 -3.09 10.65
C LEU A 35 -17.77 -3.50 9.20
N TYR A 36 -16.92 -3.01 8.31
CA TYR A 36 -17.01 -3.29 6.89
C TYR A 36 -15.66 -3.83 6.39
N PRO A 37 -15.62 -5.08 5.89
CA PRO A 37 -14.38 -5.68 5.46
C PRO A 37 -13.92 -5.07 4.14
N GLY A 38 -12.72 -4.51 4.12
CA GLY A 38 -11.99 -4.07 2.94
C GLY A 38 -10.83 -5.01 2.62
N ASP A 39 -10.12 -4.69 1.56
CA ASP A 39 -8.89 -5.36 1.16
C ASP A 39 -7.75 -4.94 2.12
N ALA A 40 -7.22 -5.92 2.88
CA ALA A 40 -6.22 -5.69 3.94
C ALA A 40 -6.61 -4.68 5.04
N ALA A 41 -7.88 -4.29 5.12
CA ALA A 41 -8.34 -3.25 6.03
C ALA A 41 -9.79 -3.48 6.46
N ILE A 42 -10.20 -2.80 7.52
CA ILE A 42 -11.58 -2.79 8.02
C ILE A 42 -11.99 -1.34 8.26
N SER A 43 -13.07 -0.92 7.61
CA SER A 43 -13.72 0.34 7.94
C SER A 43 -14.62 0.16 9.14
N VAL A 44 -14.44 1.03 10.13
CA VAL A 44 -15.16 1.06 11.40
C VAL A 44 -16.01 2.33 11.43
N THR A 45 -17.30 2.19 11.71
CA THR A 45 -18.22 3.32 11.85
C THR A 45 -19.06 3.22 13.09
N TRP A 46 -19.51 4.37 13.56
CA TRP A 46 -20.43 4.55 14.66
C TRP A 46 -21.14 5.89 14.53
N ASN A 47 -22.20 6.11 15.32
CA ASN A 47 -22.83 7.42 15.42
C ASN A 47 -21.90 8.39 16.17
N TYR A 48 -21.27 9.28 15.42
CA TYR A 48 -20.21 10.16 15.90
C TYR A 48 -20.74 11.45 16.52
N ASP A 49 -20.28 11.76 17.73
CA ASP A 49 -20.46 13.05 18.37
C ASP A 49 -19.11 13.78 18.46
N PRO A 50 -18.93 14.95 17.82
CA PRO A 50 -17.68 15.70 17.86
C PRO A 50 -17.29 16.23 19.25
N ALA A 51 -18.22 16.26 20.20
CA ALA A 51 -17.95 16.64 21.59
C ALA A 51 -17.31 15.49 22.41
N ILE A 52 -17.31 14.27 21.88
CA ILE A 52 -16.81 13.07 22.54
C ILE A 52 -15.54 12.61 21.85
N GLN A 53 -14.54 12.25 22.65
CA GLN A 53 -13.34 11.58 22.15
C GLN A 53 -13.60 10.06 22.11
N TYR A 54 -13.25 9.41 20.99
CA TYR A 54 -13.42 7.96 20.82
C TYR A 54 -12.08 7.25 20.70
N TRP A 55 -12.01 6.04 21.28
CA TRP A 55 -10.91 5.10 21.11
C TRP A 55 -11.45 3.78 20.57
N ILE A 56 -10.75 3.19 19.60
CA ILE A 56 -11.05 1.87 19.04
C ILE A 56 -10.06 0.87 19.62
N PHE A 57 -10.57 -0.16 20.29
CA PHE A 57 -9.77 -1.31 20.72
C PHE A 57 -10.01 -2.44 19.73
N TYR A 58 -8.95 -3.16 19.35
CA TYR A 58 -9.02 -4.27 18.42
C TYR A 58 -8.13 -5.42 18.86
N ALA A 59 -8.48 -6.64 18.44
CA ALA A 59 -7.67 -7.85 18.58
C ALA A 59 -8.17 -8.94 17.62
N GLN A 60 -7.35 -9.95 17.38
CA GLN A 60 -7.78 -11.19 16.73
C GLN A 60 -8.20 -12.23 17.78
N ASP A 61 -8.97 -11.78 18.77
CA ASP A 61 -9.41 -12.58 19.90
C ASP A 61 -10.84 -12.17 20.33
N PRO A 62 -11.80 -13.13 20.43
CA PRO A 62 -13.19 -12.85 20.82
C PRO A 62 -13.35 -12.41 22.28
N THR A 63 -12.31 -12.50 23.11
CA THR A 63 -12.34 -12.11 24.53
C THR A 63 -11.93 -10.66 24.76
N LEU A 64 -11.72 -9.88 23.68
CA LEU A 64 -11.36 -8.48 23.75
C LEU A 64 -12.36 -7.65 24.57
N THR A 65 -11.81 -6.77 25.41
CA THR A 65 -12.49 -5.74 26.19
C THR A 65 -11.66 -4.46 26.18
N THR A 66 -12.22 -3.36 26.71
CA THR A 66 -11.49 -2.10 26.92
C THR A 66 -10.41 -2.18 28.01
N LEU A 67 -10.28 -3.32 28.71
CA LEU A 67 -9.37 -3.52 29.85
C LEU A 67 -8.21 -4.48 29.58
N ASN A 68 -8.36 -5.42 28.63
CA ASN A 68 -7.34 -6.46 28.35
C ASN A 68 -6.58 -6.26 27.03
N TRP A 69 -6.88 -5.21 26.26
CA TRP A 69 -6.23 -4.89 24.98
C TRP A 69 -4.71 -4.73 25.06
N SER A 70 -4.17 -4.36 26.22
CA SER A 70 -2.73 -4.16 26.45
C SER A 70 -2.03 -5.36 27.09
N THR A 71 -2.77 -6.45 27.34
CA THR A 71 -2.18 -7.68 27.86
C THR A 71 -1.45 -8.40 26.73
N ASN A 72 -0.32 -9.04 27.04
CA ASN A 72 0.38 -9.91 26.09
C ASN A 72 -0.38 -11.24 25.83
N GLU A 73 -1.61 -11.35 26.32
CA GLU A 73 -2.45 -12.56 26.24
C GLU A 73 -3.34 -12.56 25.00
N LEU A 74 -3.65 -11.38 24.43
CA LEU A 74 -4.47 -11.26 23.24
C LEU A 74 -3.61 -11.26 21.97
N LEU A 75 -4.01 -12.08 21.01
CA LEU A 75 -3.37 -12.10 19.69
C LEU A 75 -3.66 -10.78 18.95
N ASN A 76 -2.60 -10.13 18.46
CA ASN A 76 -2.73 -8.99 17.55
C ASN A 76 -3.58 -7.84 18.10
N ALA A 77 -3.49 -7.59 19.41
CA ALA A 77 -4.29 -6.57 20.09
C ALA A 77 -3.64 -5.18 20.08
N GLY A 78 -4.49 -4.15 20.05
CA GLY A 78 -4.04 -2.76 20.10
C GLY A 78 -5.18 -1.76 20.29
N VAL A 79 -4.81 -0.48 20.27
CA VAL A 79 -5.74 0.63 20.43
C VAL A 79 -5.40 1.77 19.46
N LEU A 80 -6.44 2.35 18.85
CA LEU A 80 -6.37 3.64 18.17
C LEU A 80 -7.06 4.69 19.04
N THR A 81 -6.42 5.84 19.23
CA THR A 81 -6.91 6.92 20.09
C THR A 81 -7.18 8.17 19.28
N TYR A 82 -8.07 9.04 19.78
CA TYR A 82 -8.45 10.30 19.10
C TYR A 82 -9.02 10.08 17.69
N VAL A 83 -9.86 9.05 17.53
CA VAL A 83 -10.42 8.66 16.24
C VAL A 83 -11.80 9.28 15.98
N SER A 84 -12.16 9.40 14.70
CA SER A 84 -13.44 9.91 14.22
C SER A 84 -14.13 8.91 13.30
N SER A 85 -15.45 8.86 13.27
CA SER A 85 -16.19 8.00 12.33
C SER A 85 -16.22 8.65 10.94
N PRO A 86 -15.95 7.92 9.83
CA PRO A 86 -15.40 6.57 9.78
C PRO A 86 -13.91 6.52 10.14
N SER A 87 -13.48 5.41 10.73
CA SER A 87 -12.06 5.09 10.98
C SER A 87 -11.66 3.78 10.30
N ILE A 88 -10.37 3.55 10.13
CA ILE A 88 -9.85 2.35 9.46
C ILE A 88 -8.84 1.62 10.33
N LEU A 89 -9.01 0.30 10.43
CA LEU A 89 -8.03 -0.64 10.96
C LEU A 89 -7.34 -1.31 9.78
N CYS A 90 -6.03 -1.13 9.64
CA CYS A 90 -5.27 -1.75 8.54
C CYS A 90 -4.38 -2.88 9.09
N ASN A 91 -4.14 -3.90 8.26
CA ASN A 91 -3.48 -5.16 8.64
C ASN A 91 -2.08 -4.98 9.26
N GLY A 92 -1.40 -3.86 9.01
CA GLY A 92 -0.12 -3.48 9.63
C GLY A 92 -0.14 -3.20 11.14
N THR A 93 -1.28 -3.41 11.81
CA THR A 93 -1.42 -3.24 13.27
C THR A 93 -1.41 -4.56 14.05
N PHE A 94 -1.31 -5.70 13.36
CA PHE A 94 -1.37 -7.02 13.98
C PHE A 94 0.04 -7.51 14.37
N ARG A 95 0.44 -7.29 15.65
CA ARG A 95 1.65 -7.89 16.26
C ARG A 95 1.53 -9.42 16.39
N THR A 96 2.07 -10.18 15.45
CA THR A 96 2.11 -11.64 15.56
C THR A 96 2.88 -12.07 16.81
N VAL A 97 2.20 -12.67 17.79
CA VAL A 97 2.83 -13.21 18.99
C VAL A 97 3.36 -14.62 18.72
N ILE A 98 4.63 -14.69 18.31
CA ILE A 98 5.75 -15.62 18.57
C ILE A 98 5.57 -17.13 18.90
N ASN A 99 4.41 -17.70 19.22
CA ASN A 99 4.37 -19.07 19.80
C ASN A 99 3.53 -20.12 19.08
N ASN A 100 2.89 -19.80 17.95
CA ASN A 100 2.22 -20.83 17.15
C ASN A 100 1.95 -20.31 15.73
N PRO A 101 2.73 -20.74 14.70
CA PRO A 101 2.37 -20.39 13.33
C PRO A 101 1.04 -21.08 12.99
N PRO A 102 0.00 -20.34 12.57
CA PRO A 102 -1.27 -20.96 12.25
C PRO A 102 -1.10 -21.89 11.04
N PRO A 103 -1.67 -23.11 11.08
CA PRO A 103 -1.72 -23.95 9.89
C PRO A 103 -2.57 -23.26 8.83
N LEU A 104 -2.02 -23.14 7.62
CA LEU A 104 -2.64 -22.69 6.36
C LEU A 104 -4.20 -22.54 6.37
N ASN A 105 -4.76 -21.47 6.96
CA ASN A 105 -6.12 -20.91 6.72
C ASN A 105 -6.45 -19.71 7.64
N PRO A 106 -7.17 -18.67 7.18
CA PRO A 106 -6.96 -17.89 5.97
C PRO A 106 -5.94 -16.76 6.27
N LEU A 107 -5.40 -16.15 5.21
CA LEU A 107 -4.44 -15.03 5.28
C LEU A 107 -4.89 -13.79 6.09
N TYR A 108 -6.13 -13.76 6.60
CA TYR A 108 -6.70 -12.67 7.40
C TYR A 108 -7.64 -13.24 8.49
N PRO A 109 -7.24 -13.28 9.77
CA PRO A 109 -8.11 -13.71 10.86
C PRO A 109 -9.25 -12.71 11.13
N ALA A 110 -10.32 -13.19 11.75
CA ALA A 110 -11.40 -12.33 12.23
C ALA A 110 -10.85 -11.30 13.22
N THR A 111 -11.16 -10.02 12.99
CA THR A 111 -10.77 -8.91 13.86
C THR A 111 -11.98 -8.47 14.66
N TYR A 112 -11.84 -8.49 15.98
CA TYR A 112 -12.83 -8.07 16.95
C TYR A 112 -12.57 -6.61 17.36
N VAL A 113 -13.64 -5.83 17.53
CA VAL A 113 -13.58 -4.40 17.81
C VAL A 113 -14.60 -4.03 18.89
N THR A 114 -14.16 -3.20 19.82
CA THR A 114 -15.03 -2.48 20.76
C THR A 114 -14.58 -1.01 20.85
N ILE A 115 -15.54 -0.09 20.98
CA ILE A 115 -15.29 1.36 20.99
C ILE A 115 -15.77 1.95 22.31
N ASN A 116 -14.99 2.83 22.94
CA ASN A 116 -15.48 3.64 24.06
C ASN A 116 -15.52 5.13 23.71
N GLY A 117 -16.35 5.87 24.46
CA GLY A 117 -16.43 7.33 24.40
C GLY A 117 -15.94 7.95 25.72
N ARG A 118 -15.37 9.16 25.65
CA ARG A 118 -14.86 9.87 26.83
C ARG A 118 -14.76 11.38 26.67
N THR A 119 -14.57 12.07 27.80
CA THR A 119 -14.26 13.51 27.86
C THR A 119 -12.85 13.81 28.43
N GLY A 120 -12.00 12.80 28.66
CA GLY A 120 -10.64 12.94 29.21
C GLY A 120 -9.62 11.96 28.62
N SER A 121 -8.37 11.93 29.12
CA SER A 121 -7.23 11.27 28.46
C SER A 121 -6.92 9.81 28.88
N SER A 122 -7.64 9.22 29.84
CA SER A 122 -7.33 7.92 30.45
C SER A 122 -8.15 6.76 29.86
N PRO A 123 -7.59 5.58 29.49
CA PRO A 123 -8.24 4.44 28.82
C PRO A 123 -9.60 3.94 29.34
N GLY A 124 -9.94 4.17 30.61
CA GLY A 124 -11.13 3.63 31.28
C GLY A 124 -12.51 4.03 30.70
N GLY A 125 -13.48 3.13 30.82
CA GLY A 125 -14.87 3.29 30.35
C GLY A 125 -15.42 2.01 29.72
N GLU A 126 -16.74 1.81 29.77
CA GLU A 126 -17.41 0.70 29.09
C GLU A 126 -17.23 0.81 27.58
N GLY A 127 -16.93 -0.32 26.94
CA GLY A 127 -16.91 -0.43 25.49
C GLY A 127 -18.28 -0.73 24.93
N SER A 128 -18.47 -0.47 23.64
CA SER A 128 -19.62 -0.95 22.89
C SER A 128 -19.68 -2.48 22.93
N SER A 129 -20.83 -3.04 22.55
CA SER A 129 -20.91 -4.47 22.22
C SER A 129 -19.78 -4.85 21.25
N LEU A 130 -19.19 -6.02 21.49
CA LEU A 130 -18.11 -6.52 20.66
C LEU A 130 -18.67 -6.87 19.27
N VAL A 131 -18.04 -6.34 18.24
CA VAL A 131 -18.36 -6.62 16.83
C VAL A 131 -17.13 -7.19 16.14
N TYR A 132 -17.30 -7.98 15.09
CA TYR A 132 -16.17 -8.56 14.35
C TYR A 132 -16.44 -8.68 12.86
N THR A 133 -15.37 -8.70 12.08
CA THR A 133 -15.39 -8.99 10.65
C THR A 133 -14.05 -9.57 10.20
N THR A 134 -13.99 -10.12 8.99
CA THR A 134 -12.76 -10.69 8.41
C THR A 134 -12.36 -9.87 7.19
N PRO A 135 -11.14 -9.29 7.14
CA PRO A 135 -10.63 -8.59 5.96
C PRO A 135 -10.58 -9.49 4.73
N ARG A 136 -10.54 -8.87 3.54
CA ARG A 136 -10.46 -9.58 2.26
C ARG A 136 -9.06 -9.48 1.65
N ALA A 137 -8.74 -10.44 0.79
CA ALA A 137 -7.58 -10.38 -0.08
C ALA A 137 -7.90 -9.57 -1.34
N ALA A 138 -6.99 -8.66 -1.71
CA ALA A 138 -7.24 -7.69 -2.78
C ALA A 138 -7.33 -8.31 -4.18
N GLY A 139 -8.28 -7.87 -5.00
CA GLY A 139 -8.46 -8.29 -6.40
C GLY A 139 -8.99 -9.71 -6.59
N GLY A 140 -9.64 -10.27 -5.58
CA GLY A 140 -10.09 -11.67 -5.52
C GLY A 140 -11.56 -11.88 -5.86
N PRO A 141 -12.06 -13.12 -5.84
CA PRO A 141 -13.45 -13.41 -6.22
C PRO A 141 -14.45 -12.84 -5.19
N PHE A 142 -13.97 -12.49 -4.00
CA PHE A 142 -14.72 -11.87 -2.93
C PHE A 142 -14.44 -10.35 -2.79
N SER A 143 -13.55 -9.80 -3.62
CA SER A 143 -13.32 -8.36 -3.76
C SER A 143 -13.71 -7.93 -5.18
N PRO A 144 -14.98 -7.56 -5.41
CA PRO A 144 -15.46 -7.24 -6.74
C PRO A 144 -14.75 -6.01 -7.26
N TRP A 145 -14.24 -6.10 -8.49
CA TRP A 145 -13.75 -4.93 -9.21
C TRP A 145 -14.92 -3.99 -9.51
N ILE A 146 -14.73 -2.73 -9.17
CA ILE A 146 -15.70 -1.65 -9.37
C ILE A 146 -15.18 -0.80 -10.53
N ALA A 147 -15.95 -0.76 -11.62
CA ALA A 147 -15.68 0.14 -12.74
C ALA A 147 -15.82 1.60 -12.30
N GLY A 148 -14.84 2.43 -12.66
CA GLY A 148 -14.93 3.88 -12.51
C GLY A 148 -15.40 4.56 -13.79
N ASP A 149 -15.62 5.87 -13.71
CA ASP A 149 -15.95 6.68 -14.88
C ASP A 149 -14.73 6.73 -15.82
N ALA A 150 -14.96 6.59 -17.12
CA ALA A 150 -13.89 6.69 -18.10
C ALA A 150 -13.24 8.08 -18.03
N ILE A 151 -11.91 8.13 -18.17
CA ILE A 151 -11.18 9.40 -18.22
C ILE A 151 -11.69 10.19 -19.45
N PRO A 152 -12.11 11.47 -19.29
CA PRO A 152 -12.62 12.29 -20.39
C PRO A 152 -11.47 12.79 -21.29
N ALA A 153 -10.76 11.86 -21.93
CA ALA A 153 -9.51 12.13 -22.64
C ALA A 153 -9.62 11.99 -24.18
N GLY A 154 -10.81 11.70 -24.71
CA GLY A 154 -10.99 11.48 -26.15
C GLY A 154 -10.07 10.37 -26.67
N ASN A 155 -9.23 10.68 -27.67
CA ASN A 155 -8.32 9.73 -28.33
C ASN A 155 -6.93 9.65 -27.64
N VAL A 156 -6.89 9.55 -26.32
CA VAL A 156 -5.64 9.33 -25.58
C VAL A 156 -5.41 7.84 -25.33
N THR A 157 -4.19 7.37 -25.58
CA THR A 157 -3.73 6.06 -25.10
C THR A 157 -2.98 6.26 -23.81
N PHE A 158 -3.48 5.67 -22.72
CA PHE A 158 -2.80 5.70 -21.42
C PHE A 158 -1.78 4.57 -21.32
N ASN A 159 -0.58 4.90 -20.87
CA ASN A 159 0.56 3.98 -20.81
C ASN A 159 1.00 3.70 -19.37
N GLY A 160 0.85 4.69 -18.48
CA GLY A 160 1.35 4.60 -17.11
C GLY A 160 0.33 5.09 -16.11
N LEU A 161 0.31 4.43 -14.95
CA LEU A 161 -0.45 4.82 -13.78
C LEU A 161 0.51 4.87 -12.60
N GLY A 162 0.34 5.84 -11.71
CA GLY A 162 1.10 5.97 -10.47
C GLY A 162 0.25 6.49 -9.33
N TYR A 163 0.72 6.29 -8.11
CA TYR A 163 0.03 6.64 -6.88
C TYR A 163 1.00 7.27 -5.88
N ALA A 164 0.56 8.33 -5.20
CA ALA A 164 1.25 8.90 -4.05
C ALA A 164 0.31 8.92 -2.85
N ALA A 165 0.69 8.24 -1.77
CA ALA A 165 -0.05 8.24 -0.52
C ALA A 165 0.21 9.53 0.28
N LEU A 166 -0.86 10.24 0.68
CA LEU A 166 -0.83 11.40 1.57
C LEU A 166 -0.97 11.02 3.04
N THR A 167 -1.76 9.99 3.33
CA THR A 167 -1.91 9.41 4.67
C THR A 167 -1.63 7.92 4.59
N SER A 168 -0.88 7.41 5.56
CA SER A 168 -0.72 5.97 5.77
C SER A 168 -1.59 5.53 6.94
N CYS A 169 -2.11 4.30 6.87
CA CYS A 169 -2.99 3.76 7.91
C CYS A 169 -2.33 3.65 9.30
N GLY A 170 -1.01 3.56 9.38
CA GLY A 170 -0.30 3.01 10.54
C GLY A 170 -0.48 3.74 11.87
N TYR A 171 -0.93 5.00 11.89
CA TYR A 171 -0.89 5.82 13.13
C TYR A 171 -2.12 6.67 13.44
N SER A 172 -3.05 6.88 12.50
CA SER A 172 -4.09 7.90 12.68
C SER A 172 -5.52 7.39 12.68
N GLY A 173 -5.74 6.10 12.34
CA GLY A 173 -7.08 5.57 12.10
C GLY A 173 -7.83 6.27 10.97
N ARG A 174 -7.16 7.13 10.20
CA ARG A 174 -7.75 7.85 9.07
C ARG A 174 -7.70 6.98 7.82
N PRO A 175 -8.67 7.13 6.91
CA PRO A 175 -8.57 6.54 5.59
C PRO A 175 -7.25 6.91 4.91
N PRO A 176 -6.53 5.96 4.28
CA PRO A 176 -5.42 6.32 3.43
C PRO A 176 -5.98 7.10 2.25
N TRP A 177 -5.39 8.27 2.05
CA TRP A 177 -5.72 9.21 1.01
C TRP A 177 -4.51 9.28 0.10
N GLY A 178 -4.71 9.40 -1.20
CA GLY A 178 -3.63 9.68 -2.11
C GLY A 178 -4.12 10.30 -3.40
N ILE A 179 -3.18 10.48 -4.32
CA ILE A 179 -3.47 10.98 -5.66
C ILE A 179 -2.98 9.94 -6.65
N TYR A 180 -3.88 9.51 -7.53
CA TYR A 180 -3.51 8.76 -8.73
C TYR A 180 -3.16 9.73 -9.84
N VAL A 181 -2.14 9.38 -10.63
CA VAL A 181 -1.78 10.07 -11.85
C VAL A 181 -1.71 9.04 -12.98
N ALA A 182 -2.46 9.29 -14.05
CA ALA A 182 -2.40 8.55 -15.30
C ALA A 182 -1.67 9.39 -16.35
N VAL A 183 -0.77 8.77 -17.09
CA VAL A 183 0.02 9.41 -18.16
C VAL A 183 -0.10 8.66 -19.48
N GLY A 184 0.01 9.36 -20.61
CA GLY A 184 -0.25 8.76 -21.91
C GLY A 184 0.31 9.52 -23.11
N SER A 185 -0.28 9.20 -24.27
CA SER A 185 0.08 9.75 -25.58
C SER A 185 -0.04 11.27 -25.65
N GLY A 186 0.82 11.93 -26.41
CA GLY A 186 0.75 13.38 -26.63
C GLY A 186 1.01 14.21 -25.37
N GLY A 187 1.65 13.62 -24.36
CA GLY A 187 1.91 14.24 -23.06
C GLY A 187 0.69 14.30 -22.15
N ALA A 188 -0.36 13.52 -22.43
CA ALA A 188 -1.56 13.50 -21.62
C ALA A 188 -1.25 13.13 -20.17
N ILE A 189 -1.79 13.93 -19.23
CA ILE A 189 -1.73 13.69 -17.80
C ILE A 189 -3.11 13.95 -17.21
N TYR A 190 -3.58 12.99 -16.42
CA TYR A 190 -4.82 13.10 -15.67
C TYR A 190 -4.56 12.65 -14.24
N SER A 191 -5.26 13.24 -13.29
CA SER A 191 -5.16 12.82 -11.90
C SER A 191 -6.50 12.70 -11.24
N SER A 192 -6.57 11.78 -10.29
CA SER A 192 -7.75 11.51 -9.50
C SER A 192 -7.37 11.56 -8.04
N THR A 193 -8.08 12.37 -7.27
CA THR A 193 -7.92 12.50 -5.82
C THR A 193 -8.72 11.46 -5.05
N LEU A 194 -9.27 10.44 -5.72
CA LEU A 194 -10.00 9.40 -5.02
C LEU A 194 -9.12 8.77 -3.92
N ALA A 195 -9.51 9.05 -2.68
CA ALA A 195 -9.96 7.94 -1.86
C ALA A 195 -11.33 7.53 -2.40
N PRO A 196 -11.56 6.30 -2.89
CA PRO A 196 -12.83 5.69 -2.53
C PRO A 196 -12.88 5.86 -1.01
N ASN A 197 -13.90 6.54 -0.48
CA ASN A 197 -14.27 6.33 0.91
C ASN A 197 -14.27 4.83 1.06
N VAL A 198 -13.31 4.30 1.83
CA VAL A 198 -12.88 2.90 1.72
C VAL A 198 -14.09 2.03 1.52
N ALA A 199 -14.11 1.34 0.37
CA ALA A 199 -15.21 0.50 -0.08
C ALA A 199 -15.30 -0.75 0.80
N GLY A 200 -15.52 -0.54 2.09
CA GLY A 200 -16.53 -1.28 2.78
C GLY A 200 -17.92 -0.79 2.33
N PRO A 201 -18.98 -1.61 2.42
CA PRO A 201 -20.37 -1.31 2.04
C PRO A 201 -21.03 -0.03 2.60
N LEU A 202 -20.30 0.90 3.21
CA LEU A 202 -20.76 2.13 3.84
C LEU A 202 -21.51 3.10 2.93
N ILE A 203 -21.55 2.84 1.62
CA ILE A 203 -22.33 3.61 0.64
C ILE A 203 -22.95 2.72 -0.45
N ALA A 204 -23.20 1.44 -0.15
CA ALA A 204 -24.04 0.62 -1.03
C ALA A 204 -25.47 1.20 -1.18
N SER A 205 -25.89 2.10 -0.29
CA SER A 205 -27.14 2.87 -0.41
C SER A 205 -27.03 4.18 -1.23
N SER A 206 -25.83 4.61 -1.64
CA SER A 206 -25.65 5.81 -2.48
C SER A 206 -24.90 5.56 -3.81
N GLY A 207 -24.65 4.30 -4.16
CA GLY A 207 -23.89 3.96 -5.36
C GLY A 207 -22.38 4.15 -5.15
N ASN A 208 -21.60 3.22 -5.67
CA ASN A 208 -20.15 3.38 -5.74
C ASN A 208 -19.84 4.61 -6.61
N VAL A 209 -19.17 5.62 -6.04
CA VAL A 209 -18.71 6.78 -6.82
C VAL A 209 -17.41 6.36 -7.51
N GLY A 210 -17.43 6.29 -8.84
CA GLY A 210 -16.28 5.94 -9.66
C GLY A 210 -15.14 6.96 -9.53
N MET A 211 -13.97 6.61 -10.08
CA MET A 211 -12.84 7.53 -10.15
C MET A 211 -13.16 8.76 -10.99
N THR A 212 -13.20 9.94 -10.38
CA THR A 212 -13.28 11.19 -11.12
C THR A 212 -11.86 11.64 -11.48
N TRP A 213 -11.63 11.90 -12.77
CA TRP A 213 -10.34 12.29 -13.30
C TRP A 213 -10.37 13.71 -13.84
N THR A 214 -9.34 14.48 -13.49
CA THR A 214 -9.15 15.85 -13.95
C THR A 214 -7.89 15.92 -14.80
N GLN A 215 -7.95 16.65 -15.92
CA GLN A 215 -6.78 16.88 -16.76
C GLN A 215 -5.77 17.78 -16.04
N GLY A 216 -4.51 17.35 -16.04
CA GLY A 216 -3.40 18.15 -15.51
C GLY A 216 -2.95 19.26 -16.46
N ASN A 217 -2.40 20.33 -15.89
CA ASN A 217 -1.77 21.42 -16.62
C ASN A 217 -0.37 20.98 -17.08
N ILE A 218 -0.20 20.82 -18.38
CA ILE A 218 1.04 20.37 -19.03
C ILE A 218 1.78 21.59 -19.61
N PRO A 219 3.13 21.61 -19.62
CA PRO A 219 3.89 22.69 -20.25
C PRO A 219 3.49 22.95 -21.71
N ILE A 220 3.38 24.22 -22.09
CA ILE A 220 3.03 24.63 -23.45
C ILE A 220 4.03 24.05 -24.45
N GLY A 221 3.51 23.41 -25.51
CA GLY A 221 4.32 22.81 -26.58
C GLY A 221 4.87 21.41 -26.27
N PHE A 222 4.67 20.90 -25.06
CA PHE A 222 5.02 19.52 -24.75
C PHE A 222 4.04 18.55 -25.42
N SER A 223 4.57 17.52 -26.09
CA SER A 223 3.78 16.55 -26.86
C SER A 223 4.36 15.15 -26.89
N ALA A 224 5.46 14.90 -26.14
CA ALA A 224 6.06 13.58 -26.08
C ALA A 224 5.15 12.58 -25.35
N ASN A 225 5.11 11.34 -25.81
CA ASN A 225 4.37 10.28 -25.11
C ASN A 225 5.02 10.02 -23.75
N LEU A 226 4.22 10.08 -22.70
CA LEU A 226 4.61 9.67 -21.36
C LEU A 226 4.26 8.20 -21.16
N VAL A 227 5.16 7.46 -20.53
CA VAL A 227 5.10 5.99 -20.39
C VAL A 227 4.93 5.58 -18.93
N SER A 228 5.60 6.25 -18.00
CA SER A 228 5.56 5.88 -16.57
C SER A 228 5.51 7.12 -15.69
N VAL A 229 4.90 6.97 -14.50
CA VAL A 229 4.83 8.00 -13.48
C VAL A 229 5.01 7.40 -12.08
N ALA A 230 5.80 8.06 -11.26
CA ALA A 230 6.00 7.75 -9.85
C ALA A 230 5.63 8.96 -9.00
N GLY A 231 5.09 8.71 -7.82
CA GLY A 231 4.69 9.73 -6.87
C GLY A 231 5.07 9.34 -5.45
N VAL A 232 5.38 10.34 -4.63
CA VAL A 232 5.70 10.19 -3.20
C VAL A 232 5.18 11.38 -2.40
N ALA A 233 4.79 11.16 -1.15
CA ALA A 233 4.64 12.25 -0.19
C ALA A 233 5.91 12.38 0.65
N THR A 234 6.55 13.54 0.59
CA THR A 234 7.84 13.81 1.24
C THR A 234 7.69 14.37 2.67
N SER A 235 6.46 14.72 3.08
CA SER A 235 6.10 14.92 4.49
C SER A 235 4.76 14.25 4.76
N GLY A 236 4.78 13.14 5.51
CA GLY A 236 3.56 12.40 5.83
C GLY A 236 2.56 13.22 6.65
N ASN A 237 1.27 12.91 6.48
CA ASN A 237 0.19 13.18 7.44
C ASN A 237 -0.34 14.62 7.59
N ASN A 238 -0.11 15.54 6.65
CA ASN A 238 -0.88 16.79 6.57
C ASN A 238 -1.70 16.90 5.27
N PRO A 239 -2.95 16.40 5.24
CA PRO A 239 -3.80 16.52 4.06
C PRO A 239 -4.17 17.97 3.71
N ALA A 240 -4.02 18.93 4.62
CA ALA A 240 -4.29 20.35 4.35
C ALA A 240 -3.13 21.07 3.64
N ALA A 241 -1.91 20.51 3.68
CA ALA A 241 -0.74 21.02 2.98
C ALA A 241 0.14 19.83 2.54
N PRO A 242 -0.33 19.05 1.54
CA PRO A 242 0.40 17.88 1.08
C PRO A 242 1.73 18.29 0.46
N ASN A 243 2.84 17.68 0.91
CA ASN A 243 4.13 17.80 0.23
C ASN A 243 4.29 16.58 -0.67
N LEU A 244 3.76 16.71 -1.89
CA LEU A 244 3.84 15.67 -2.90
C LEU A 244 4.99 15.94 -3.85
N LEU A 245 5.46 14.86 -4.46
CA LEU A 245 6.43 14.91 -5.52
C LEU A 245 6.12 13.82 -6.53
N PHE A 246 5.97 14.21 -7.79
CA PHE A 246 5.77 13.31 -8.91
C PHE A 246 6.84 13.52 -9.97
N ALA A 247 7.21 12.42 -10.62
CA ALA A 247 8.02 12.39 -11.81
C ALA A 247 7.34 11.52 -12.87
N ALA A 248 7.21 12.03 -14.08
CA ALA A 248 6.72 11.30 -15.25
C ALA A 248 7.80 11.25 -16.31
N VAL A 249 7.98 10.10 -16.95
CA VAL A 249 9.00 9.86 -17.96
C VAL A 249 8.43 9.21 -19.22
N GLY A 250 9.11 9.35 -20.36
CA GLY A 250 8.66 8.72 -21.60
C GLY A 250 9.59 8.85 -22.79
N ASN A 251 9.01 8.92 -23.99
CA ASN A 251 9.74 8.82 -25.25
C ASN A 251 10.71 9.99 -25.47
N GLY A 252 11.85 9.70 -26.10
CA GLY A 252 12.84 10.72 -26.45
C GLY A 252 13.48 11.44 -25.26
N GLY A 253 13.55 10.78 -24.10
CA GLY A 253 14.05 11.37 -22.85
C GLY A 253 13.08 12.32 -22.17
N ALA A 254 11.78 12.27 -22.52
CA ALA A 254 10.78 13.15 -21.92
C ALA A 254 10.74 12.96 -20.39
N MET A 255 10.80 14.06 -19.64
CA MET A 255 10.75 14.09 -18.18
C MET A 255 9.96 15.31 -17.70
N LEU A 256 8.96 15.06 -16.85
CA LEU A 256 8.15 16.09 -16.20
C LEU A 256 8.11 15.87 -14.69
N ARG A 257 7.93 16.95 -13.95
CA ARG A 257 7.78 16.96 -12.49
C ARG A 257 6.51 17.68 -12.07
N SER A 258 5.91 17.23 -10.98
CA SER A 258 4.84 17.95 -10.29
C SER A 258 4.99 17.87 -8.77
N VAL A 259 4.45 18.85 -8.04
CA VAL A 259 4.38 18.87 -6.57
C VAL A 259 2.96 18.70 -6.04
N ASP A 260 1.98 18.50 -6.92
CA ASP A 260 0.56 18.41 -6.59
C ASP A 260 -0.20 17.38 -7.45
N GLY A 261 0.46 16.79 -8.46
CA GLY A 261 -0.15 15.87 -9.41
C GLY A 261 -1.06 16.55 -10.44
N GLN A 262 -1.16 17.88 -10.43
CA GLN A 262 -2.03 18.69 -11.29
C GLN A 262 -1.22 19.63 -12.19
N ASN A 263 -0.26 20.36 -11.64
CA ASN A 263 0.58 21.30 -12.36
C ASN A 263 1.95 20.69 -12.64
N TRP A 264 2.31 20.59 -13.91
CA TRP A 264 3.53 19.93 -14.36
C TRP A 264 4.52 20.91 -14.98
N ALA A 265 5.80 20.69 -14.71
CA ALA A 265 6.91 21.44 -15.26
C ALA A 265 7.92 20.50 -15.95
N LEU A 266 8.63 21.01 -16.95
CA LEU A 266 9.75 20.31 -17.57
C LEU A 266 10.87 20.11 -16.55
N ALA A 267 11.53 18.94 -16.64
CA ALA A 267 12.83 18.77 -16.00
C ALA A 267 13.87 19.71 -16.62
N ASN A 268 14.92 20.00 -15.85
CA ASN A 268 16.04 20.84 -16.30
C ASN A 268 17.00 20.04 -17.19
N GLY A 269 17.18 20.52 -18.42
CA GLY A 269 18.08 19.90 -19.39
C GLY A 269 17.54 18.59 -19.97
N ASN A 270 18.36 17.95 -20.80
CA ASN A 270 18.05 16.63 -21.34
C ASN A 270 19.29 15.73 -21.33
N PRO A 271 19.49 14.91 -20.27
CA PRO A 271 20.66 14.06 -20.15
C PRO A 271 20.66 12.86 -21.11
N THR A 272 19.56 12.56 -21.82
CA THR A 272 19.49 11.45 -22.77
C THR A 272 18.40 11.66 -23.83
N SER A 273 18.61 11.18 -25.05
CA SER A 273 17.55 11.13 -26.07
C SER A 273 16.87 9.76 -26.17
N ASN A 274 17.29 8.78 -25.36
CA ASN A 274 16.70 7.44 -25.36
C ASN A 274 15.32 7.45 -24.70
N ASN A 275 14.46 6.50 -25.05
CA ASN A 275 13.17 6.37 -24.36
C ASN A 275 13.39 5.94 -22.92
N LEU A 276 12.65 6.56 -22.01
CA LEU A 276 12.56 6.17 -20.61
C LEU A 276 11.29 5.33 -20.44
N ASN A 277 11.44 4.09 -20.03
CA ASN A 277 10.38 3.08 -20.04
C ASN A 277 9.69 2.96 -18.68
N ALA A 278 10.41 3.22 -17.58
CA ALA A 278 9.84 3.15 -16.24
C ALA A 278 10.51 4.13 -15.27
N VAL A 279 9.77 4.54 -14.24
CA VAL A 279 10.29 5.36 -13.13
C VAL A 279 9.71 4.88 -11.80
N ALA A 280 10.54 4.84 -10.76
CA ALA A 280 10.14 4.52 -9.39
C ALA A 280 10.81 5.46 -8.39
N TRP A 281 10.21 5.61 -7.20
CA TRP A 281 10.85 6.29 -6.06
C TRP A 281 11.65 5.27 -5.25
N GLY A 282 12.98 5.43 -5.22
CA GLY A 282 13.91 4.58 -4.48
C GLY A 282 14.20 5.09 -3.07
N GLY A 283 13.23 5.71 -2.39
CA GLY A 283 13.37 6.14 -0.99
C GLY A 283 13.99 7.52 -0.81
N THR A 284 15.05 7.84 -1.56
CA THR A 284 15.74 9.16 -1.51
C THR A 284 15.78 9.89 -2.86
N ALA A 285 15.53 9.17 -3.96
CA ALA A 285 15.52 9.71 -5.30
C ALA A 285 14.56 8.94 -6.21
N PHE A 286 14.05 9.60 -7.24
CA PHE A 286 13.51 8.92 -8.41
C PHE A 286 14.61 8.23 -9.17
N ILE A 287 14.29 7.07 -9.72
CA ILE A 287 15.14 6.29 -10.62
C ILE A 287 14.34 6.02 -11.88
N ALA A 288 14.83 6.49 -13.02
CA ALA A 288 14.26 6.22 -14.33
C ALA A 288 15.17 5.27 -15.11
N VAL A 289 14.55 4.28 -15.78
CA VAL A 289 15.25 3.29 -16.60
C VAL A 289 14.70 3.29 -18.02
N GLY A 290 15.53 2.92 -19.00
CA GLY A 290 15.14 3.04 -20.40
C GLY A 290 15.96 2.23 -21.40
N ASP A 291 15.80 2.60 -22.66
CA ASP A 291 16.45 1.96 -23.79
C ASP A 291 17.98 2.07 -23.70
N GLN A 292 18.67 1.08 -24.27
CA GLN A 292 20.13 0.97 -24.24
C GLN A 292 20.70 0.98 -22.81
N GLY A 293 19.94 0.43 -21.85
CA GLY A 293 20.37 0.31 -20.46
C GLY A 293 20.49 1.63 -19.71
N VAL A 294 19.85 2.71 -20.17
CA VAL A 294 19.90 4.02 -19.50
C VAL A 294 19.33 3.91 -18.08
N VAL A 295 20.06 4.47 -17.12
CA VAL A 295 19.62 4.67 -15.74
C VAL A 295 19.91 6.11 -15.33
N LEU A 296 18.86 6.84 -14.93
CA LEU A 296 18.96 8.21 -14.42
C LEU A 296 18.43 8.27 -12.99
N THR A 297 19.03 9.11 -12.15
CA THR A 297 18.56 9.37 -10.80
C THR A 297 18.22 10.85 -10.60
N SER A 298 17.21 11.15 -9.80
CA SER A 298 16.84 12.52 -9.46
C SER A 298 16.23 12.62 -8.06
N PRO A 299 16.82 13.37 -7.12
CA PRO A 299 16.25 13.53 -5.77
C PRO A 299 14.94 14.33 -5.77
N ASP A 300 14.73 15.17 -6.79
CA ASP A 300 13.61 16.11 -6.85
C ASP A 300 12.72 15.94 -8.09
N GLY A 301 13.08 15.10 -9.06
CA GLY A 301 12.39 14.96 -10.35
C GLY A 301 12.64 16.12 -11.32
N LEU A 302 13.38 17.16 -10.90
CA LEU A 302 13.69 18.35 -11.70
C LEU A 302 15.06 18.22 -12.36
N THR A 303 16.08 17.80 -11.61
CA THR A 303 17.45 17.63 -12.12
C THR A 303 17.80 16.16 -12.17
N TRP A 304 18.10 15.65 -13.35
CA TRP A 304 18.39 14.23 -13.59
C TRP A 304 19.86 14.01 -13.92
N THR A 305 20.46 13.03 -13.27
CA THR A 305 21.88 12.70 -13.44
C THR A 305 22.01 11.26 -13.96
N PRO A 306 22.78 11.01 -15.02
CA PRO A 306 23.11 9.65 -15.43
C PRO A 306 23.83 8.89 -14.31
N SER A 307 23.39 7.67 -14.03
CA SER A 307 24.12 6.78 -13.11
C SER A 307 25.32 6.19 -13.84
N THR A 308 26.53 6.64 -13.51
CA THR A 308 27.78 6.15 -14.12
C THR A 308 28.15 4.74 -13.69
N ASN A 309 27.51 4.23 -12.63
CA ASN A 309 27.78 2.92 -12.04
C ASN A 309 26.69 1.88 -12.35
N ALA A 310 25.67 2.25 -13.14
CA ALA A 310 24.84 1.27 -13.81
C ALA A 310 25.70 0.63 -14.91
N ALA A 311 26.12 -0.62 -14.71
CA ALA A 311 27.00 -1.35 -15.63
C ALA A 311 26.30 -1.68 -16.96
N THR A 312 26.07 -0.68 -17.80
CA THR A 312 25.59 -0.78 -19.19
C THR A 312 26.37 0.16 -20.12
N ALA A 313 27.24 1.03 -19.59
CA ALA A 313 27.82 2.16 -20.29
C ALA A 313 28.98 1.84 -21.27
N GLU A 314 29.40 0.59 -21.49
CA GLU A 314 30.56 0.30 -22.36
C GLU A 314 30.40 -0.80 -23.43
N GLN A 315 29.18 -1.25 -23.75
CA GLN A 315 28.97 -2.01 -24.98
C GLN A 315 27.74 -1.48 -25.71
N ASN A 316 27.88 -1.22 -27.01
CA ASN A 316 26.83 -0.76 -27.94
C ASN A 316 25.67 -1.79 -28.12
N SER A 317 25.35 -2.55 -27.09
CA SER A 317 24.39 -3.67 -27.05
C SER A 317 23.77 -3.86 -25.65
N ALA A 318 23.80 -2.83 -24.80
CA ALA A 318 23.13 -2.90 -23.50
C ALA A 318 21.63 -3.19 -23.67
N PRO A 319 21.06 -4.13 -22.90
CA PRO A 319 19.65 -4.48 -23.01
C PRO A 319 18.75 -3.31 -22.60
N ASN A 320 17.61 -3.15 -23.26
CA ASN A 320 16.59 -2.20 -22.84
C ASN A 320 16.05 -2.61 -21.47
N LEU A 321 15.94 -1.64 -20.56
CA LEU A 321 15.28 -1.81 -19.27
C LEU A 321 13.83 -1.36 -19.42
N ASN A 322 12.89 -2.22 -19.04
CA ASN A 322 11.46 -2.06 -19.32
C ASN A 322 10.67 -1.67 -18.07
N ALA A 323 11.07 -2.16 -16.89
CA ALA A 323 10.36 -1.93 -15.64
C ALA A 323 11.33 -1.76 -14.47
N ILE A 324 10.89 -1.02 -13.44
CA ILE A 324 11.59 -0.88 -12.17
C ILE A 324 10.59 -0.84 -11.03
N HIS A 325 10.92 -1.51 -9.93
CA HIS A 325 10.17 -1.42 -8.68
C HIS A 325 11.16 -1.21 -7.53
N CYS A 326 10.75 -0.39 -6.57
CA CYS A 326 11.56 -0.04 -5.40
C CYS A 326 10.76 -0.28 -4.12
N THR A 327 11.45 -0.77 -3.10
CA THR A 327 11.00 -0.85 -1.72
C THR A 327 12.04 -0.17 -0.84
N ALA A 328 11.64 0.89 -0.12
CA ALA A 328 12.58 1.79 0.56
C ALA A 328 13.74 2.21 -0.37
N ASN A 329 14.99 1.87 -0.03
CA ASN A 329 16.19 2.16 -0.82
C ASN A 329 16.59 1.04 -1.80
N SER A 330 15.92 -0.10 -1.77
CA SER A 330 16.24 -1.27 -2.58
C SER A 330 15.37 -1.31 -3.84
N CYS A 331 15.99 -1.47 -5.00
CA CYS A 331 15.27 -1.49 -6.27
C CYS A 331 15.76 -2.62 -7.17
N VAL A 332 14.82 -3.14 -7.97
CA VAL A 332 15.10 -4.06 -9.07
C VAL A 332 14.59 -3.44 -10.36
N ALA A 333 15.47 -3.33 -11.35
CA ALA A 333 15.12 -2.98 -12.72
C ALA A 333 15.28 -4.21 -13.62
N VAL A 334 14.34 -4.43 -14.53
CA VAL A 334 14.33 -5.60 -15.41
C VAL A 334 14.11 -5.21 -16.85
N GLY A 335 14.55 -6.07 -17.77
CA GLY A 335 14.56 -5.73 -19.18
C GLY A 335 14.69 -6.91 -20.12
N SER A 336 15.16 -6.58 -21.32
CA SER A 336 15.30 -7.52 -22.44
C SER A 336 16.38 -8.57 -22.16
N ASN A 337 16.25 -9.75 -22.78
CA ASN A 337 17.25 -10.83 -22.70
C ASN A 337 17.62 -11.23 -21.26
N GLY A 338 16.65 -11.24 -20.34
CA GLY A 338 16.86 -11.64 -18.96
C GLY A 338 17.56 -10.60 -18.07
N ALA A 339 17.77 -9.38 -18.57
CA ALA A 339 18.47 -8.34 -17.84
C ALA A 339 17.77 -8.03 -16.51
N THR A 340 18.53 -8.10 -15.42
CA THR A 340 18.07 -7.77 -14.07
C THR A 340 19.15 -6.98 -13.35
N LEU A 341 18.87 -5.73 -13.01
CA LEU A 341 19.74 -4.86 -12.23
C LEU A 341 19.18 -4.73 -10.83
N TRP A 342 20.05 -4.72 -9.84
CA TRP A 342 19.70 -4.56 -8.43
C TRP A 342 20.53 -3.47 -7.78
N THR A 343 19.89 -2.71 -6.89
CA THR A 343 20.52 -1.70 -6.03
C THR A 343 19.92 -1.80 -4.63
N SER A 344 20.71 -1.48 -3.61
CA SER A 344 20.28 -1.30 -2.22
C SER A 344 20.46 0.14 -1.72
N ASP A 345 20.86 1.06 -2.59
CA ASP A 345 21.31 2.40 -2.22
C ASP A 345 20.69 3.49 -3.10
N SER A 346 19.41 3.32 -3.44
CA SER A 346 18.63 4.28 -4.23
C SER A 346 19.25 4.57 -5.61
N GLY A 347 19.92 3.58 -6.20
CA GLY A 347 20.50 3.66 -7.54
C GLY A 347 21.88 4.31 -7.63
N ALA A 348 22.56 4.49 -6.49
CA ALA A 348 23.94 4.98 -6.47
C ALA A 348 24.94 3.92 -6.97
N GLN A 349 24.69 2.64 -6.68
CA GLN A 349 25.42 1.48 -7.18
C GLN A 349 24.45 0.40 -7.69
N TRP A 350 24.88 -0.32 -8.73
CA TRP A 350 24.09 -1.39 -9.34
C TRP A 350 24.90 -2.66 -9.51
N ALA A 351 24.27 -3.79 -9.17
CA ALA A 351 24.72 -5.12 -9.56
C ALA A 351 23.87 -5.61 -10.74
N MET A 352 24.51 -6.10 -11.80
CA MET A 352 23.82 -6.71 -12.93
C MET A 352 23.82 -8.23 -12.81
N TYR A 353 22.66 -8.81 -13.07
CA TYR A 353 22.41 -10.23 -13.24
C TYR A 353 21.71 -10.46 -14.57
N THR A 354 21.95 -11.62 -15.18
CA THR A 354 21.18 -12.09 -16.32
C THR A 354 20.52 -13.39 -15.93
N PHE A 355 19.20 -13.44 -16.06
CA PHE A 355 18.42 -14.64 -15.77
C PHE A 355 17.50 -14.99 -16.94
N GLY A 356 17.76 -16.16 -17.53
CA GLY A 356 17.05 -16.62 -18.72
C GLY A 356 17.26 -15.71 -19.93
N THR A 357 16.36 -15.82 -20.90
CA THR A 357 16.36 -15.02 -22.14
C THR A 357 15.05 -14.25 -22.34
N ASN A 358 14.21 -14.19 -21.31
CA ASN A 358 12.88 -13.58 -21.40
C ASN A 358 12.98 -12.06 -21.48
N ASN A 359 11.95 -11.44 -22.04
CA ASN A 359 11.79 -9.98 -22.01
C ASN A 359 10.88 -9.61 -20.85
N TRP A 360 11.48 -9.32 -19.70
CA TRP A 360 10.74 -8.95 -18.51
C TRP A 360 10.09 -7.57 -18.70
N ILE A 361 8.80 -7.46 -18.41
CA ILE A 361 8.00 -6.23 -18.61
C ILE A 361 7.41 -5.67 -17.32
N GLY A 362 7.46 -6.45 -16.23
CA GLY A 362 6.91 -6.07 -14.94
C GLY A 362 7.73 -6.65 -13.81
N VAL A 363 7.82 -5.91 -12.72
CA VAL A 363 8.48 -6.31 -11.49
C VAL A 363 7.68 -5.78 -10.30
N ALA A 364 7.49 -6.61 -9.29
CA ALA A 364 6.85 -6.22 -8.03
C ALA A 364 7.60 -6.84 -6.85
N TYR A 365 7.56 -6.15 -5.71
CA TYR A 365 8.05 -6.67 -4.45
C TYR A 365 6.89 -6.92 -3.49
N GLY A 366 6.90 -8.08 -2.84
CA GLY A 366 5.95 -8.41 -1.80
C GLY A 366 6.60 -8.55 -0.44
N ASN A 367 6.06 -7.82 0.54
CA ASN A 367 6.23 -8.10 1.96
C ASN A 367 4.88 -8.24 2.68
N GLN A 368 4.74 -9.19 3.60
CA GLN A 368 3.52 -9.25 4.42
C GLN A 368 3.57 -8.27 5.59
N ASP A 369 4.76 -7.75 5.93
CA ASP A 369 4.95 -6.78 7.00
C ASP A 369 4.74 -5.35 6.49
N ALA A 370 3.68 -4.68 6.94
CA ALA A 370 3.43 -3.28 6.61
C ALA A 370 4.48 -2.32 7.19
N ASN A 371 5.45 -2.82 7.98
CA ASN A 371 6.68 -2.10 8.28
C ASN A 371 7.69 -2.31 7.15
N ALA A 372 7.91 -1.25 6.38
CA ALA A 372 9.18 -1.07 5.69
C ALA A 372 10.31 -1.12 6.74
N ASP A 373 11.35 -1.90 6.46
CA ASP A 373 12.52 -2.18 7.30
C ASP A 373 12.28 -3.01 8.57
N ASP A 374 12.32 -4.35 8.43
CA ASP A 374 12.80 -5.18 9.53
C ASP A 374 13.99 -6.04 9.12
N THR A 375 15.15 -5.39 9.06
CA THR A 375 16.45 -6.07 9.15
C THR A 375 16.88 -6.28 10.61
N ALA A 376 16.01 -6.02 11.60
CA ALA A 376 16.39 -6.19 13.00
C ALA A 376 16.37 -7.67 13.39
N VAL A 377 17.54 -8.30 13.29
CA VAL A 377 17.85 -9.49 14.08
C VAL A 377 17.81 -9.08 15.55
N VAL A 378 16.67 -9.25 16.21
CA VAL A 378 16.57 -9.07 17.67
C VAL A 378 17.11 -10.32 18.35
N ASN A 379 18.37 -10.25 18.79
CA ASN A 379 18.97 -11.30 19.61
C ASN A 379 18.43 -11.22 21.05
N PHE A 380 17.61 -12.18 21.45
CA PHE A 380 17.25 -12.36 22.85
C PHE A 380 18.29 -13.25 23.54
N PRO A 381 19.04 -12.76 24.54
CA PRO A 381 19.87 -13.64 25.35
C PRO A 381 18.98 -14.40 26.33
N VAL A 382 18.67 -15.66 26.01
CA VAL A 382 18.23 -16.63 27.01
C VAL A 382 19.44 -17.42 27.49
N GLY A 383 19.64 -17.50 28.81
CA GLY A 383 20.80 -18.17 29.40
C GLY A 383 20.96 -19.60 28.88
N GLY A 384 22.19 -19.99 28.52
CA GLY A 384 22.53 -21.33 28.04
C GLY A 384 23.19 -21.41 26.66
N GLY A 385 23.44 -20.28 25.98
CA GLY A 385 24.18 -20.26 24.71
C GLY A 385 23.38 -20.71 23.48
N VAL A 386 22.04 -20.76 23.57
CA VAL A 386 21.16 -20.99 22.43
C VAL A 386 20.75 -19.65 21.84
N THR A 387 21.14 -19.41 20.58
CA THR A 387 20.67 -18.27 19.79
C THR A 387 19.37 -18.68 19.09
N ILE A 388 18.27 -17.98 19.36
CA ILE A 388 17.02 -18.13 18.58
C ILE A 388 17.07 -17.06 17.48
N THR A 389 17.20 -17.51 16.23
CA THR A 389 17.00 -16.65 15.06
C THR A 389 15.50 -16.56 14.79
N VAL A 390 14.92 -15.38 14.95
CA VAL A 390 13.54 -15.09 14.55
C VAL A 390 13.58 -14.77 13.06
N GLN A 391 13.12 -15.68 12.20
CA GLN A 391 12.70 -15.29 10.85
C GLN A 391 11.28 -14.76 11.00
N ASN A 392 11.11 -13.44 10.88
CA ASN A 392 9.81 -12.84 10.73
C ASN A 392 9.12 -13.52 9.54
N GLU A 393 7.97 -14.16 9.76
CA GLU A 393 7.31 -14.94 8.73
C GLU A 393 6.83 -14.03 7.59
N ALA A 394 6.71 -14.63 6.41
CA ALA A 394 5.83 -14.26 5.30
C ALA A 394 6.31 -13.21 4.29
N ILE A 395 6.84 -13.75 3.17
CA ILE A 395 7.04 -13.15 1.86
C ILE A 395 8.04 -11.98 1.89
N ASN A 396 9.23 -12.17 1.33
CA ASN A 396 10.16 -11.10 0.97
C ASN A 396 10.65 -11.42 -0.43
N THR A 397 9.74 -11.28 -1.38
CA THR A 397 9.87 -11.91 -2.70
C THR A 397 9.80 -10.84 -3.77
N TRP A 398 10.78 -10.82 -4.64
CA TRP A 398 10.69 -10.14 -5.93
C TRP A 398 10.04 -11.07 -6.93
N VAL A 399 9.09 -10.58 -7.71
CA VAL A 399 8.48 -11.33 -8.81
C VAL A 399 8.58 -10.51 -10.08
N VAL A 400 8.98 -11.16 -11.17
CA VAL A 400 9.07 -10.58 -12.50
C VAL A 400 8.19 -11.36 -13.46
N VAL A 401 7.59 -10.67 -14.43
CA VAL A 401 6.70 -11.27 -15.43
C VAL A 401 7.08 -10.81 -16.83
N ASP A 402 6.88 -11.67 -17.82
CA ASP A 402 6.94 -11.32 -19.23
C ASP A 402 5.55 -11.30 -19.88
N GLY A 403 5.45 -10.74 -21.09
CA GLY A 403 4.18 -10.65 -21.81
C GLY A 403 3.59 -12.00 -22.20
N SER A 404 4.38 -13.08 -22.23
CA SER A 404 3.94 -14.44 -22.55
C SER A 404 3.41 -15.20 -21.32
N GLY A 405 3.39 -14.57 -20.14
CA GLY A 405 2.92 -15.18 -18.90
C GLY A 405 4.00 -15.95 -18.13
N ASN A 406 5.25 -15.97 -18.60
CA ASN A 406 6.33 -16.54 -17.80
C ASN A 406 6.62 -15.61 -16.63
N TYR A 407 6.98 -16.19 -15.49
CA TYR A 407 7.42 -15.43 -14.34
C TYR A 407 8.62 -16.08 -13.66
N ALA A 408 9.35 -15.28 -12.90
CA ALA A 408 10.42 -15.73 -12.03
C ALA A 408 10.32 -15.00 -10.69
N TYR A 409 10.88 -15.61 -9.66
CA TYR A 409 10.89 -15.03 -8.33
C TYR A 409 12.28 -15.12 -7.67
N ALA A 410 12.54 -14.22 -6.74
CA ALA A 410 13.76 -14.22 -5.93
C ALA A 410 13.44 -13.78 -4.50
N THR A 411 13.86 -14.57 -3.51
CA THR A 411 13.72 -14.24 -2.08
C THR A 411 14.96 -13.57 -1.50
N SER A 412 16.00 -13.41 -2.31
CA SER A 412 17.26 -12.77 -1.99
C SER A 412 17.91 -12.23 -3.25
N THR A 413 18.95 -11.41 -3.09
CA THR A 413 19.61 -10.73 -4.21
C THR A 413 20.36 -11.71 -5.12
N GLY A 414 19.97 -11.76 -6.40
CA GLY A 414 20.68 -12.52 -7.44
C GLY A 414 20.31 -14.00 -7.60
N GLY A 415 19.38 -14.53 -6.80
CA GLY A 415 18.92 -15.93 -6.85
C GLY A 415 17.57 -16.12 -7.53
N TRP A 416 17.45 -15.78 -8.81
CA TRP A 416 16.19 -15.92 -9.56
C TRP A 416 15.87 -17.39 -9.85
N ILE A 417 14.63 -17.77 -9.59
CA ILE A 417 14.09 -19.10 -9.84
C ILE A 417 12.89 -18.94 -10.78
N ALA A 418 12.86 -19.73 -11.85
CA ALA A 418 11.73 -19.75 -12.77
C ALA A 418 10.49 -20.31 -12.06
N GLY A 419 9.33 -19.69 -12.29
CA GLY A 419 8.05 -20.23 -11.86
C GLY A 419 7.81 -21.62 -12.43
N SER A 420 7.19 -22.50 -11.65
CA SER A 420 6.96 -23.90 -12.02
C SER A 420 5.95 -24.06 -13.16
N SER A 421 5.07 -23.08 -13.39
CA SER A 421 4.11 -23.07 -14.49
C SER A 421 3.80 -21.62 -14.87
N PRO A 422 3.75 -21.26 -16.16
CA PRO A 422 3.36 -19.92 -16.58
C PRO A 422 1.98 -19.52 -16.05
N ILE A 423 1.74 -18.22 -15.90
CA ILE A 423 0.40 -17.67 -15.78
C ILE A 423 -0.37 -18.13 -17.02
N ALA A 424 -1.57 -18.67 -16.88
CA ALA A 424 -2.29 -19.36 -17.96
C ALA A 424 -2.89 -18.39 -19.01
N THR A 425 -2.08 -17.45 -19.50
CA THR A 425 -2.37 -16.43 -20.51
C THR A 425 -1.06 -15.94 -21.11
N SER A 426 -1.06 -15.63 -22.41
CA SER A 426 0.10 -15.09 -23.14
C SER A 426 -0.01 -13.58 -23.39
N SER A 427 -0.66 -12.85 -22.48
CA SER A 427 -0.93 -11.41 -22.63
C SER A 427 -0.88 -10.66 -21.30
N VAL A 428 0.06 -10.99 -20.42
CA VAL A 428 0.22 -10.28 -19.14
C VAL A 428 0.62 -8.83 -19.42
N VAL A 429 0.00 -7.88 -18.74
CA VAL A 429 0.23 -6.44 -18.94
C VAL A 429 1.03 -5.80 -17.81
N GLY A 430 1.08 -6.44 -16.64
CA GLY A 430 1.80 -5.95 -15.49
C GLY A 430 1.56 -6.79 -14.24
N ILE A 431 2.28 -6.45 -13.18
CA ILE A 431 2.19 -7.08 -11.86
C ILE A 431 2.39 -6.00 -10.78
N ASP A 432 1.66 -6.13 -9.69
CA ASP A 432 1.85 -5.31 -8.48
C ASP A 432 1.52 -6.15 -7.23
N TYR A 433 1.80 -5.60 -6.05
CA TYR A 433 1.62 -6.26 -4.77
C TYR A 433 0.93 -5.36 -3.74
N THR A 434 0.04 -5.94 -2.94
CA THR A 434 -0.41 -5.36 -1.66
C THR A 434 -0.55 -6.47 -0.62
N THR A 435 -1.53 -7.35 -0.80
CA THR A 435 -1.79 -8.50 0.06
C THR A 435 -1.27 -9.81 -0.54
N ARG A 436 -1.02 -9.77 -1.84
CA ARG A 436 -0.56 -10.84 -2.70
C ARG A 436 -0.01 -10.23 -3.96
N PHE A 437 0.68 -11.02 -4.78
CA PHE A 437 0.99 -10.61 -6.13
C PHE A 437 -0.26 -10.71 -6.99
N LEU A 438 -0.53 -9.68 -7.77
CA LEU A 438 -1.62 -9.67 -8.74
C LEU A 438 -1.07 -9.28 -10.11
N ALA A 439 -1.22 -10.18 -11.06
CA ALA A 439 -0.95 -9.95 -12.47
C ALA A 439 -2.28 -9.79 -13.21
N LEU A 440 -2.30 -8.88 -14.18
CA LEU A 440 -3.46 -8.62 -15.02
C LEU A 440 -3.13 -9.01 -16.46
N ASP A 441 -4.07 -9.60 -17.19
CA ASP A 441 -3.91 -9.91 -18.62
C ASP A 441 -4.70 -8.97 -19.53
N GLY A 442 -4.42 -9.03 -20.84
CA GLY A 442 -5.04 -8.17 -21.84
C GLY A 442 -6.56 -8.32 -21.97
N SER A 443 -7.15 -9.39 -21.42
CA SER A 443 -8.60 -9.60 -21.36
C SER A 443 -9.23 -9.09 -20.05
N GLY A 444 -8.42 -8.49 -19.17
CA GLY A 444 -8.83 -8.01 -17.85
C GLY A 444 -8.89 -9.10 -16.79
N ASN A 445 -8.43 -10.33 -17.05
CA ASN A 445 -8.42 -11.36 -16.02
C ASN A 445 -7.32 -11.07 -15.00
N ALA A 446 -7.67 -11.17 -13.72
CA ALA A 446 -6.78 -11.01 -12.59
C ALA A 446 -6.30 -12.38 -12.11
N TRP A 447 -4.98 -12.54 -12.06
CA TRP A 447 -4.28 -13.75 -11.63
C TRP A 447 -3.47 -13.43 -10.39
N ALA A 448 -3.57 -14.23 -9.34
CA ALA A 448 -2.86 -13.93 -8.09
C ALA A 448 -2.06 -15.11 -7.54
N SER A 449 -0.94 -14.77 -6.90
CA SER A 449 -0.12 -15.68 -6.10
C SER A 449 0.12 -15.03 -4.75
N GLU A 450 -0.13 -15.75 -3.66
CA GLU A 450 0.01 -15.22 -2.30
C GLU A 450 1.45 -14.80 -2.02
N ASN A 451 2.42 -15.65 -2.38
CA ASN A 451 3.84 -15.49 -2.03
C ASN A 451 4.77 -15.32 -3.22
N GLY A 452 4.26 -15.40 -4.46
CA GLY A 452 5.05 -15.32 -5.69
C GLY A 452 5.82 -16.61 -6.03
N ILE A 453 5.85 -17.59 -5.13
CA ILE A 453 6.49 -18.90 -5.29
C ILE A 453 5.46 -19.89 -5.85
N ASN A 454 4.26 -19.89 -5.27
CA ASN A 454 3.16 -20.72 -5.72
C ASN A 454 2.62 -20.22 -7.07
N PRO A 455 2.06 -21.12 -7.89
CA PRO A 455 1.47 -20.74 -9.17
C PRO A 455 0.41 -19.64 -9.04
N PHE A 456 0.34 -18.79 -10.05
CA PHE A 456 -0.73 -17.80 -10.17
C PHE A 456 -2.04 -18.48 -10.54
N LEU A 457 -3.09 -18.20 -9.77
CA LEU A 457 -4.43 -18.72 -9.98
C LEU A 457 -5.36 -17.61 -10.47
N LEU A 458 -6.32 -17.94 -11.33
CA LEU A 458 -7.37 -17.00 -11.74
C LEU A 458 -8.23 -16.66 -10.51
N VAL A 459 -8.34 -15.36 -10.22
CA VAL A 459 -9.05 -14.88 -9.03
C VAL A 459 -10.15 -13.88 -9.35
N GLY A 460 -10.27 -13.40 -10.59
CA GLY A 460 -11.36 -12.53 -11.00
C GLY A 460 -11.15 -11.92 -12.37
N ASN A 461 -12.03 -10.98 -12.73
CA ASN A 461 -11.91 -10.17 -13.93
C ASN A 461 -12.21 -8.71 -13.55
N SER A 462 -11.39 -7.78 -14.03
CA SER A 462 -11.50 -6.35 -13.73
C SER A 462 -12.67 -5.65 -14.42
N GLY A 463 -13.28 -6.29 -15.41
CA GLY A 463 -14.28 -5.71 -16.29
C GLY A 463 -13.70 -4.74 -17.33
N ILE A 464 -12.37 -4.55 -17.36
CA ILE A 464 -11.69 -3.71 -18.34
C ILE A 464 -11.16 -4.57 -19.48
N THR A 465 -11.46 -4.18 -20.72
CA THR A 465 -10.83 -4.76 -21.92
C THR A 465 -9.53 -4.03 -22.23
N ASN A 466 -8.46 -4.76 -22.57
CA ASN A 466 -7.14 -4.21 -22.90
C ASN A 466 -6.60 -3.25 -21.82
N PRO A 467 -6.44 -3.73 -20.56
CA PRO A 467 -5.73 -2.97 -19.55
C PRO A 467 -4.31 -2.64 -20.03
N THR A 468 -3.83 -1.44 -19.72
CA THR A 468 -2.46 -0.99 -20.06
C THR A 468 -1.59 -0.80 -18.82
N SER A 469 -2.20 -0.62 -17.65
CA SER A 469 -1.46 -0.47 -16.41
C SER A 469 -2.26 -0.93 -15.19
N LEU A 470 -1.53 -1.35 -14.17
CA LEU A 470 -2.01 -1.81 -12.87
C LEU A 470 -1.16 -1.11 -11.80
N ARG A 471 -1.78 -0.58 -10.76
CA ARG A 471 -1.08 -0.05 -9.59
C ARG A 471 -1.79 -0.39 -8.30
N SER A 472 -1.01 -0.77 -7.30
CA SER A 472 -1.44 -0.89 -5.92
C SER A 472 -1.40 0.47 -5.21
N ASN A 473 -2.22 0.61 -4.17
CA ASN A 473 -2.18 1.74 -3.24
C ASN A 473 -1.91 1.31 -1.79
N GLY A 474 -1.42 0.08 -1.62
CA GLY A 474 -1.23 -0.55 -0.31
C GLY A 474 -2.48 -1.18 0.30
N GLN A 475 -3.68 -0.90 -0.20
CA GLN A 475 -4.93 -1.55 0.24
C GLN A 475 -5.56 -2.41 -0.85
N GLY A 476 -5.49 -1.96 -2.09
CA GLY A 476 -6.11 -2.62 -3.22
C GLY A 476 -5.37 -2.31 -4.51
N TYR A 477 -6.09 -2.45 -5.62
CA TYR A 477 -5.54 -2.25 -6.95
C TYR A 477 -6.42 -1.33 -7.78
N VAL A 478 -5.78 -0.54 -8.64
CA VAL A 478 -6.42 0.20 -9.71
C VAL A 478 -5.82 -0.25 -11.02
N ALA A 479 -6.69 -0.57 -11.98
CA ALA A 479 -6.33 -0.88 -13.34
C ALA A 479 -6.87 0.21 -14.26
N LEU A 480 -6.09 0.53 -15.28
CA LEU A 480 -6.44 1.46 -16.34
C LEU A 480 -6.27 0.76 -17.68
N GLY A 481 -7.25 0.89 -18.56
CA GLY A 481 -7.24 0.39 -19.91
C GLY A 481 -7.04 1.46 -20.96
N VAL A 482 -6.96 0.97 -22.19
CA VAL A 482 -6.91 1.83 -23.37
C VAL A 482 -8.08 2.83 -23.36
N SER A 483 -7.82 4.05 -23.81
CA SER A 483 -8.82 5.13 -23.89
C SER A 483 -9.42 5.58 -22.55
N GLY A 484 -8.83 5.20 -21.40
CA GLY A 484 -9.17 5.76 -20.10
C GLY A 484 -10.24 5.00 -19.31
N THR A 485 -10.65 3.80 -19.78
CA THR A 485 -11.48 2.90 -18.96
C THR A 485 -10.71 2.50 -17.71
N ASN A 486 -11.35 2.50 -16.54
CA ASN A 486 -10.67 2.13 -15.30
C ASN A 486 -11.58 1.32 -14.39
N ALA A 487 -10.95 0.54 -13.52
CA ALA A 487 -11.62 -0.24 -12.49
C ALA A 487 -10.68 -0.38 -11.30
N SER A 488 -11.28 -0.64 -10.15
CA SER A 488 -10.55 -0.74 -8.89
C SER A 488 -11.11 -1.83 -8.00
N SER A 489 -10.25 -2.45 -7.20
CA SER A 489 -10.60 -3.44 -6.19
C SER A 489 -10.15 -2.91 -4.84
N PHE A 490 -11.08 -2.81 -3.88
CA PHE A 490 -10.84 -2.35 -2.50
C PHE A 490 -11.72 -3.09 -1.49
#